data_AF-A0A955WND5-F1
#
_entry.id   AF-A0A955WND5-F1
#
_cell.length_a   1.000
_cell.length_b   1.000
_cell.length_c   1.000
_cell.angle_alpha   90.00
_cell.angle_beta   90.00
_cell.angle_gamma   90.00
#
_symmetry.space_group_name_H-M   'P 1'
#
loop_
_entity.id
_entity.type
_entity.pdbx_description
1 polymer ?
#
loop_
_entity_poly.entity_id
_entity_poly.type
_entity_poly.pdbx_seq_one_letter_code
_entity_poly.pdbx_strand_id
1 'polypeptide(L)' 'MSLKWKDVHAIGEMLYDRFPEKDPLSVRFTDLHRWVLELPGFDDDPDRSGEKVLEAIQMV' A
#
# COMPACT_ATOMS: atom_id res chain seq x y z
N MET A 1 16.62 -1.99 1.39
CA MET A 1 15.75 -1.51 2.47
C MET A 1 14.42 -2.20 2.28
N SER A 2 13.94 -2.94 3.27
CA SER A 2 12.70 -3.71 3.19
C SER A 2 11.50 -2.81 3.54
N LEU A 3 10.54 -2.71 2.63
CA LEU A 3 9.27 -2.00 2.84
C LEU A 3 8.40 -2.80 3.78
N LYS A 4 7.83 -2.12 4.78
CA LYS A 4 6.92 -2.72 5.75
C LYS A 4 5.61 -1.98 5.76
N TRP A 5 4.55 -2.63 6.25
CA TRP A 5 3.22 -2.04 6.41
C TRP A 5 3.19 -0.70 7.17
N LYS A 6 4.16 -0.47 8.07
CA LYS A 6 4.30 0.81 8.80
C LYS A 6 4.80 1.96 7.92
N ASP A 7 5.45 1.67 6.80
CA ASP A 7 6.03 2.64 5.87
C ASP A 7 4.96 3.11 4.88
N VAL A 8 3.81 3.54 5.42
CA VAL A 8 2.59 3.87 4.66
C VAL A 8 2.84 4.93 3.59
N HIS A 9 3.71 5.90 3.89
CA HIS A 9 4.05 6.99 2.96
C HIS A 9 4.84 6.45 1.75
N ALA A 10 5.89 5.67 1.99
CA ALA A 10 6.70 5.07 0.93
C ALA A 10 5.87 4.10 0.07
N ILE A 11 5.00 3.30 0.70
CA ILE A 11 4.08 2.42 -0.01
C ILE A 11 3.11 3.24 -0.88
N GLY A 12 2.49 4.29 -0.33
CA GLY A 12 1.58 5.17 -1.03
C GLY A 12 2.22 5.85 -2.25
N GLU A 13 3.43 6.41 -2.07
CA GLU A 13 4.19 7.03 -3.16
C GLU A 13 4.51 6.04 -4.29
N MET A 14 4.92 4.81 -3.95
CA MET A 14 5.19 3.77 -4.96
C MET A 14 3.93 3.31 -5.69
N LEU A 15 2.81 3.23 -4.99
CA LEU A 15 1.52 2.92 -5.61
C LEU A 15 1.05 4.05 -6.51
N TYR A 16 1.26 5.31 -6.11
CA TYR A 16 0.92 6.48 -6.92
C TYR A 16 1.77 6.57 -8.19
N ASP A 17 3.07 6.26 -8.10
CA ASP A 17 3.97 6.20 -9.26
C ASP A 17 3.57 5.08 -10.23
N ARG A 18 3.14 3.92 -9.70
CA ARG A 18 2.65 2.78 -10.50
C ARG A 18 1.26 2.98 -11.09
N PHE A 19 0.39 3.70 -10.39
CA PHE A 19 -1.02 3.90 -10.76
C PHE A 19 -1.43 5.38 -10.66
N PRO A 20 -0.80 6.29 -11.43
CA PRO A 20 -1.01 7.74 -11.28
C PRO A 20 -2.43 8.19 -11.66
N GLU A 21 -3.14 7.37 -12.43
CA GLU A 21 -4.53 7.61 -12.87
C GLU A 21 -5.58 7.05 -11.91
N LYS A 22 -5.17 6.30 -10.88
CA LYS A 22 -6.09 5.71 -9.89
C LYS A 22 -6.22 6.64 -8.70
N ASP A 23 -7.47 6.98 -8.38
CA ASP A 23 -7.78 7.65 -7.12
C ASP A 23 -7.58 6.67 -5.95
N PRO A 24 -6.69 6.95 -4.98
CA PRO A 24 -6.35 6.02 -3.92
C PRO A 24 -7.54 5.72 -3.00
N LEU A 25 -8.46 6.66 -2.79
CA LEU A 25 -9.68 6.49 -1.99
C LEU A 25 -10.74 5.62 -2.69
N SER A 26 -10.68 5.53 -4.03
CA SER A 26 -11.55 4.66 -4.82
C SER A 26 -11.09 3.19 -4.85
N VAL A 27 -9.86 2.90 -4.43
CA VAL A 27 -9.31 1.54 -4.38
C VAL A 27 -9.96 0.75 -3.25
N ARG A 28 -10.28 -0.53 -3.48
CA ARG A 28 -10.77 -1.41 -2.41
C ARG A 28 -9.59 -1.91 -1.59
N PHE A 29 -9.74 -2.07 -0.29
CA PHE A 29 -8.69 -2.61 0.58
C PHE A 29 -8.10 -3.95 0.13
N THR A 30 -8.91 -4.83 -0.47
CA THR A 30 -8.42 -6.10 -1.04
C THR A 30 -7.50 -5.90 -2.23
N ASP A 31 -7.79 -4.91 -3.09
CA ASP A 31 -6.94 -4.59 -4.23
C ASP A 31 -5.67 -3.87 -3.76
N LEU A 32 -5.83 -2.90 -2.84
CA LEU A 32 -4.71 -2.18 -2.25
C LEU A 32 -3.72 -3.13 -1.57
N HIS A 33 -4.22 -4.02 -0.71
CA HIS A 33 -3.43 -5.05 -0.05
C HIS A 33 -2.60 -5.85 -1.05
N ARG A 34 -3.26 -6.36 -2.09
CA ARG A 34 -2.61 -7.12 -3.14
C ARG A 34 -1.52 -6.29 -3.85
N TRP A 35 -1.80 -5.04 -4.20
CA TRP A 35 -0.82 -4.19 -4.86
C TRP A 35 0.41 -3.93 -4.00
N VAL A 36 0.22 -3.76 -2.68
CA VAL A 36 1.34 -3.63 -1.72
C VAL A 36 2.19 -4.89 -1.68
N LEU A 37 1.57 -6.08 -1.65
CA LEU A 37 2.30 -7.35 -1.70
C LEU A 37 3.08 -7.55 -3.00
N GLU A 38 2.58 -6.96 -4.10
CA GLU A 38 3.23 -6.98 -5.42
C GLU A 38 4.29 -5.86 -5.59
N LEU A 39 4.54 -5.02 -4.57
CA LEU A 39 5.57 -3.97 -4.64
C LEU A 39 6.98 -4.57 -4.54
N PRO A 40 7.90 -4.11 -5.41
CA PRO A 40 9.30 -4.53 -5.34
C PRO A 40 9.93 -4.03 -4.04
N GLY A 41 10.38 -4.97 -3.20
CA GLY A 41 11.03 -4.66 -1.92
C GLY A 41 10.11 -4.70 -0.70
N PHE A 42 8.82 -5.05 -0.87
CA PHE A 42 7.94 -5.38 0.24
C PHE A 42 8.39 -6.69 0.92
N ASP A 43 8.64 -6.63 2.23
CA ASP A 43 9.20 -7.71 3.04
C ASP A 43 8.62 -7.63 4.46
N ASP A 44 7.30 -7.66 4.54
CA ASP A 44 6.56 -7.76 5.80
C ASP A 44 5.45 -8.79 5.69
N ASP A 45 4.82 -9.10 6.81
CA ASP A 45 3.87 -10.19 6.87
C ASP A 45 2.56 -9.78 6.20
N PRO A 46 2.05 -10.51 5.19
CA PRO A 46 0.82 -10.13 4.50
C PRO A 46 -0.41 -10.05 5.41
N ASP A 47 -0.42 -10.73 6.55
CA ASP A 47 -1.54 -10.71 7.50
C ASP A 47 -1.52 -9.47 8.43
N ARG A 48 -0.42 -8.71 8.46
CA ARG A 48 -0.29 -7.49 9.27
C ARG A 48 -0.96 -6.25 8.68
N SER A 49 -1.60 -6.37 7.53
CA SER A 49 -2.39 -5.30 6.92
C SER A 49 -3.74 -5.14 7.61
N GLY A 50 -3.76 -4.43 8.74
CA GLY A 50 -5.01 -4.01 9.35
C GLY A 50 -5.71 -2.91 8.54
N GLU A 51 -7.03 -2.75 8.73
CA GLU A 51 -7.84 -1.71 8.06
C GLU A 51 -7.24 -0.31 8.21
N LYS A 52 -6.72 0.02 9.40
CA LYS A 52 -6.06 1.32 9.67
C LYS A 52 -4.79 1.55 8.84
N VAL A 53 -4.03 0.49 8.55
CA VAL A 53 -2.82 0.60 7.73
C VAL A 53 -3.20 0.85 6.29
N LEU A 54 -4.16 0.09 5.78
CA LEU A 54 -4.65 0.24 4.41
C LEU A 54 -5.29 1.62 4.20
N GLU A 55 -6.09 2.07 5.16
CA GLU A 55 -6.64 3.43 5.19
C GLU A 55 -5.53 4.50 5.20
N ALA A 56 -4.50 4.33 6.04
CA ALA A 56 -3.38 5.27 6.09
C ALA A 56 -2.63 5.33 4.75
N ILE A 57 -2.47 4.21 4.03
CA ILE A 57 -1.86 4.19 2.69
C ILE A 57 -2.72 4.95 1.67
N GLN A 58 -4.05 4.90 1.78
CA GLN A 58 -4.96 5.66 0.89
C GLN A 58 -4.98 7.17 1.17
N MET A 59 -4.67 7.58 2.40
CA MET A 59 -4.66 8.97 2.83
C MET A 59 -3.31 9.69 2.64
N VAL A 60 -2.32 9.01 2.06
CA VAL A 60 -1.02 9.59 1.66
C VAL A 60 -1.17 10.38 0.37
#